data_AF-A0A3D0U554-F1
#
_entry.id   AF-A0A3D0U554-F1
#
_cell.length_a   1.000
_cell.length_b   1.000
_cell.length_c   1.000
_cell.angle_alpha   90.00
_cell.angle_beta   90.00
_cell.angle_gamma   90.00
#
_symmetry.space_group_name_H-M   'P 1'
#
loop_
_entity.id
_entity.type
_entity.pdbx_description
1 polymer ?
#
loop_
_entity_poly.entity_id
_entity_poly.type
_entity_poly.pdbx_seq_one_letter_code
_entity_poly.pdbx_strand_id
1 'polypeptide(L)' 'VVMVGEIRDLETAEIAVQASLTGHLVLSTLHTNTAIGAVTRLQDMGIEPFLISSALLGLLAQRLVRGLCPHCKE' A
#
# COMPACT_ATOMS: atom_id res chain seq x y z
N VAL A 1 8.42 -11.39 8.31
CA VAL A 1 7.54 -10.86 7.24
C VAL A 1 6.11 -10.96 7.73
N VAL A 2 5.31 -9.90 7.57
CA VAL A 2 3.90 -9.83 7.98
C VAL A 2 3.08 -9.36 6.78
N MET A 3 1.92 -9.96 6.54
CA MET A 3 0.97 -9.52 5.53
C MET A 3 -0.35 -9.15 6.20
N VAL A 4 -0.78 -7.92 5.99
CA VAL A 4 -2.09 -7.39 6.40
C VAL A 4 -2.92 -7.27 5.12
N GLY A 5 -4.15 -7.78 5.11
CA GLY A 5 -4.96 -7.81 3.89
C GLY A 5 -5.15 -6.42 3.28
N GLU A 6 -5.67 -5.47 4.08
CA GLU A 6 -5.78 -4.06 3.75
C GLU A 6 -5.67 -3.21 5.02
N ILE A 7 -5.24 -1.95 4.90
CA ILE A 7 -5.26 -0.97 6.00
C ILE A 7 -6.47 -0.05 5.79
N ARG A 8 -7.47 -0.15 6.67
CA ARG A 8 -8.74 0.59 6.53
C ARG A 8 -8.85 1.78 7.47
N ASP A 9 -8.15 1.73 8.58
CA ASP A 9 -8.23 2.66 9.71
C ASP A 9 -6.82 3.00 10.24
N LEU A 10 -6.79 4.04 11.08
CA LEU A 10 -5.57 4.54 11.70
C LEU A 10 -4.92 3.50 12.61
N GLU A 11 -5.71 2.77 13.40
CA GLU A 11 -5.21 1.75 14.34
C GLU A 11 -4.38 0.67 13.61
N THR A 12 -4.92 0.12 12.52
CA THR A 12 -4.21 -0.88 11.71
C THR A 12 -2.97 -0.27 11.04
N ALA A 13 -3.07 0.98 10.59
CA ALA A 13 -1.95 1.70 9.97
C ALA A 13 -0.79 1.91 10.96
N GLU A 14 -1.08 2.33 12.20
CA GLU A 14 -0.09 2.54 13.25
C GLU A 14 0.62 1.24 13.60
N ILE A 15 -0.13 0.14 13.77
CA ILE A 15 0.45 -1.19 14.04
C ILE A 15 1.37 -1.61 12.90
N ALA A 16 0.94 -1.42 11.64
CA ALA A 16 1.75 -1.77 10.47
C ALA A 16 3.05 -0.96 10.39
N VAL A 17 2.98 0.35 10.67
CA VAL A 17 4.15 1.25 10.70
C VAL A 17 5.11 0.87 11.83
N GLN A 18 4.60 0.62 13.05
CA GLN A 18 5.44 0.21 14.17
C GLN A 18 6.10 -1.15 13.92
N ALA A 19 5.37 -2.12 13.35
CA ALA A 19 5.94 -3.41 12.96
C ALA A 19 7.08 -3.24 11.95
N SER A 20 6.95 -2.31 10.99
CA SER A 20 7.99 -2.05 10.00
C SER A 20 9.23 -1.35 10.56
N LEU A 21 9.06 -0.43 11.52
CA LEU A 21 10.17 0.21 12.24
C LEU A 21 10.90 -0.72 13.22
N THR A 22 10.26 -1.82 13.63
CA THR A 22 10.84 -2.82 14.55
C THR A 22 11.44 -4.03 13.83
N GLY A 23 11.70 -3.92 12.52
CA GLY A 23 12.45 -4.93 11.76
C GLY A 23 11.60 -5.97 11.04
N HIS A 24 10.27 -5.78 10.96
CA HIS A 24 9.40 -6.66 10.18
C HIS A 24 9.18 -6.07 8.79
N LEU A 25 9.43 -6.84 7.73
CA LEU A 25 8.89 -6.48 6.41
C LEU A 25 7.36 -6.64 6.44
N VAL A 26 6.64 -5.53 6.24
CA VAL A 26 5.17 -5.48 6.22
C VAL A 26 4.68 -5.29 4.79
N LEU A 27 3.70 -6.10 4.39
CA LEU A 27 3.00 -6.00 3.11
C LEU A 27 1.52 -5.74 3.39
N SER A 28 0.93 -4.78 2.66
CA SER A 28 -0.49 -4.47 2.76
C SER A 28 -1.02 -3.84 1.48
N THR A 29 -2.33 -3.63 1.41
CA THR A 29 -3.02 -2.99 0.29
C THR A 29 -3.81 -1.77 0.74
N LEU A 30 -3.98 -0.82 -0.19
CA LEU A 30 -4.80 0.38 -0.04
C LEU A 30 -5.60 0.61 -1.32
N HIS A 31 -6.83 1.09 -1.18
CA HIS A 31 -7.69 1.42 -2.30
C HIS A 31 -7.45 2.85 -2.80
N THR A 32 -6.36 3.05 -3.54
CA THR A 32 -6.03 4.34 -4.17
C THR A 32 -5.84 4.21 -5.68
N ASN A 33 -6.16 5.26 -6.43
CA ASN A 33 -6.08 5.24 -7.89
C ASN A 33 -4.66 5.36 -8.45
N THR A 34 -3.73 5.85 -7.64
CA THR A 34 -2.31 6.06 -8.00
C THR A 34 -1.43 5.59 -6.86
N ALA A 35 -0.15 5.33 -7.16
CA ALA A 35 0.84 4.94 -6.16
C ALA A 35 1.00 6.06 -5.13
N ILE A 36 1.23 7.29 -5.57
CA ILE A 36 1.37 8.47 -4.68
C ILE A 36 0.11 8.69 -3.83
N GLY A 37 -1.08 8.36 -4.35
CA GLY A 37 -2.33 8.45 -3.58
C GLY A 37 -2.31 7.61 -2.30
N ALA A 38 -1.52 6.53 -2.23
CA ALA A 38 -1.36 5.75 -1.00
C ALA A 38 -0.64 6.53 0.11
N VAL A 39 0.31 7.41 -0.24
CA VAL A 39 0.97 8.31 0.73
C VAL A 39 -0.04 9.30 1.29
N THR A 40 -0.78 9.99 0.41
CA THR A 40 -1.85 10.92 0.83
C THR A 40 -2.88 10.22 1.70
N ARG A 41 -3.28 9.00 1.34
CA ARG A 41 -4.26 8.22 2.11
C ARG A 41 -3.77 7.87 3.52
N LEU A 42 -2.49 7.55 3.69
CA LEU A 42 -1.90 7.32 5.02
C LEU A 42 -1.85 8.61 5.85
N GLN A 43 -1.54 9.75 5.23
CA GLN A 43 -1.59 11.05 5.89
C GLN A 43 -3.02 11.42 6.30
N ASP A 44 -4.00 11.22 5.42
CA ASP A 44 -5.42 11.48 5.68
C ASP A 44 -5.97 10.60 6.83
N MET A 45 -5.42 9.40 7.02
CA MET A 45 -5.76 8.54 8.16
C MET A 45 -5.15 9.05 9.48
N GLY A 46 -4.12 9.89 9.43
CA GLY A 46 -3.45 10.45 10.61
C GLY A 46 -2.01 9.96 10.83
N ILE A 47 -1.41 9.23 9.88
CA ILE A 47 -0.02 8.83 10.01
C ILE A 47 0.90 10.02 9.73
N GLU A 48 1.77 10.32 10.70
CA GLU A 48 2.74 11.41 10.61
C GLU A 48 3.68 11.24 9.39
N PRO A 49 3.93 12.30 8.60
CA PRO A 49 4.74 12.22 7.39
C PRO A 49 6.14 11.60 7.59
N PHE A 50 6.78 11.86 8.73
CA PHE A 50 8.11 11.32 9.03
C PHE A 50 8.10 9.80 9.26
N LEU A 51 6.99 9.25 9.77
CA LEU A 51 6.82 7.81 9.94
C LEU A 51 6.67 7.12 8.59
N ILE A 52 5.88 7.73 7.68
CA ILE A 52 5.72 7.23 6.32
C ILE A 52 7.08 7.22 5.60
N SER A 53 7.84 8.31 5.66
CA SER A 53 9.16 8.37 5.01
C SER A 53 10.16 7.37 5.56
N SER A 54 10.05 7.01 6.85
CA SER A 54 10.97 6.08 7.50
C SER A 54 10.59 4.61 7.28
N ALA A 55 9.30 4.30 7.24
CA ALA A 55 8.79 2.93 7.15
C ALA A 55 8.55 2.44 5.71
N LEU A 56 8.23 3.34 4.78
CA LEU A 56 7.81 2.98 3.43
C LEU A 56 9.00 2.59 2.54
N LEU A 57 9.00 1.37 2.03
CA LEU A 57 10.00 0.90 1.05
C LEU A 57 9.59 1.17 -0.40
N GLY A 58 8.30 1.07 -0.73
CA GLY A 58 7.80 1.23 -2.09
C GLY A 58 6.29 1.06 -2.20
N LEU A 59 5.75 1.51 -3.33
CA LEU A 59 4.31 1.47 -3.63
C LEU A 59 4.11 0.92 -5.04
N LEU A 60 3.16 0.00 -5.19
CA LEU A 60 2.79 -0.59 -6.48
C LEU A 60 1.35 -0.22 -6.82
N ALA A 61 1.16 0.64 -7.81
CA ALA A 61 -0.15 0.86 -8.42
C ALA A 61 -0.37 -0.18 -9.52
N GLN A 62 -1.37 -1.03 -9.34
CA GLN A 62 -1.65 -2.13 -10.26
C GLN A 62 -3.03 -1.97 -10.91
N ARG A 63 -3.09 -2.23 -12.21
CA ARG A 63 -4.34 -2.41 -12.95
C ARG A 63 -4.28 -3.73 -13.72
N LEU A 64 -5.40 -4.42 -13.78
CA LEU A 64 -5.55 -5.60 -14.61
C LEU A 64 -6.18 -5.18 -15.94
N VAL A 65 -5.58 -5.63 -17.04
CA VAL A 65 -6.10 -5.45 -18.39
C VAL A 65 -6.45 -6.81 -18.96
N ARG A 66 -7.49 -6.87 -19.79
CA ARG A 66 -7.85 -8.11 -20.47
C ARG A 66 -6.79 -8.42 -21.52
N GLY A 67 -6.31 -9.67 -21.54
CA GLY A 67 -5.51 -10.16 -22.65
C GLY A 67 -6.38 -10.33 -23.89
N LEU A 68 -5.87 -9.94 -25.06
CA LEU A 68 -6.56 -10.19 -26.33
C LEU A 68 -6.54 -11.69 -26.65
N CYS A 69 -7.64 -12.20 -27.20
CA CYS A 69 -7.72 -13.58 -27.66
C CYS A 69 -6.66 -13.83 -28.74
N PRO A 70 -5.81 -14.87 -28.62
CA PRO A 70 -4.73 -15.11 -29.58
C PRO A 70 -5.24 -15.50 -30.97
N HIS A 71 -6.50 -15.93 -31.11
CA HIS A 71 -7.09 -16.42 -32.36
C HIS A 71 -7.81 -15.36 -33.19
N CYS A 72 -8.27 -14.25 -32.59
CA CYS A 72 -9.10 -13.26 -33.27
C CYS A 72 -8.71 -11.81 -32.91
N LYS A 73 -7.45 -11.60 -32.51
CA LYS A 73 -6.91 -10.25 -32.29
C LYS A 73 -6.66 -9.58 -33.65
N GLU A 74 -7.47 -8.60 -33.99
CA GLU A 74 -7.26 -7.60 -35.06
C GLU A 74 -7.47 -6.21 -34.47
#